data_AF-A0A0P9D7D3-F1
#
_entry.id   AF-A0A0P9D7D3-F1
#
_cell.length_a   1.000
_cell.length_b   1.000
_cell.length_c   1.000
_cell.angle_alpha   90.00
_cell.angle_beta   90.00
_cell.angle_gamma   90.00
#
_symmetry.space_group_name_H-M   'P 1'
#
loop_
_entity.id
_entity.type
_entity.pdbx_description
1 polymer ?
#
loop_
_entity_poly.entity_id
_entity_poly.type
_entity_poly.pdbx_seq_one_letter_code
_entity_poly.pdbx_strand_id
1 'polypeptide(L)'
;MLSAELAPKLLAGNRRALARGISIIETGGAPARALLGALYSHTGRAHIVGITGAPGAGKSTLVNAPALHWRRAGRTVGIIPVDPTSPLTA
;
A
#
# COMPACT_ATOMS: atom_id res chain seq x y z
N MET A 1 18.26 3.45 13.56
CA MET A 1 17.37 2.99 14.66
C MET A 1 15.88 2.96 14.26
N LEU A 2 15.33 3.97 13.56
CA LEU A 2 13.89 4.02 13.26
C LEU A 2 13.32 2.85 12.43
N SER A 3 14.10 2.32 11.48
CA SER A 3 13.67 1.26 10.56
C SER A 3 13.62 -0.14 11.21
N ALA A 4 14.53 -0.43 12.14
CA ALA A 4 14.63 -1.74 12.80
C ALA A 4 13.42 -2.05 13.69
N GLU A 5 12.82 -1.05 14.34
CA GLU A 5 11.61 -1.23 15.13
C GLU A 5 10.31 -1.18 14.31
N LEU A 6 10.36 -0.59 13.10
CA LEU A 6 9.15 -0.36 12.31
C LEU A 6 8.74 -1.59 11.51
N ALA A 7 9.70 -2.33 10.96
CA ALA A 7 9.42 -3.53 10.16
C ALA A 7 8.63 -4.61 10.92
N PRO A 8 8.99 -4.99 12.17
CA PRO A 8 8.19 -5.95 12.94
C PRO A 8 6.75 -5.48 13.18
N LYS A 9 6.54 -4.19 13.45
CA LYS A 9 5.20 -3.60 13.66
C LYS A 9 4.38 -3.61 12.38
N LEU A 10 4.99 -3.37 11.22
CA LEU A 10 4.34 -3.50 9.90
C LEU A 10 3.89 -4.93 9.64
N LEU A 11 4.76 -5.90 9.90
CA LEU A 11 4.47 -7.32 9.70
C LEU A 11 3.39 -7.85 10.65
N ALA A 12 3.28 -7.26 11.85
CA ALA A 12 2.18 -7.51 12.77
C ALA A 12 0.87 -6.80 12.39
N GLY A 13 0.80 -6.11 11.25
CA GLY A 13 -0.41 -5.45 10.76
C GLY A 13 -0.75 -4.14 11.48
N ASN A 14 0.21 -3.49 12.15
CA ASN A 14 -0.05 -2.25 12.86
C ASN A 14 -0.34 -1.08 11.89
N ARG A 15 -1.57 -0.56 11.94
CA ARG A 15 -2.03 0.54 11.06
C ARG A 15 -1.23 1.83 11.19
N ARG A 16 -0.81 2.22 12.40
CA ARG A 16 -0.01 3.44 12.61
C ARG A 16 1.40 3.26 12.05
N ALA A 17 1.98 2.07 12.21
CA ALA A 17 3.25 1.72 11.59
C ALA A 17 3.15 1.76 10.06
N LEU A 18 2.04 1.28 9.48
CA LEU A 18 1.78 1.36 8.03
C LEU A 18 1.80 2.79 7.51
N ALA A 19 1.03 3.69 8.14
CA ALA A 19 1.02 5.10 7.76
C ALA A 19 2.43 5.72 7.81
N ARG A 20 3.17 5.48 8.89
CA ARG A 20 4.55 5.96 9.04
C ARG A 20 5.50 5.37 7.99
N GLY A 21 5.33 4.08 7.67
CA GLY A 21 6.12 3.39 6.65
C GLY A 21 5.90 3.98 5.27
N ILE A 22 4.65 4.27 4.91
CA ILE A 22 4.30 4.95 3.65
C ILE A 22 4.99 6.31 3.58
N SER A 23 4.86 7.15 4.61
CA SER A 23 5.52 8.47 4.62
C SER A 23 7.04 8.39 4.50
N ILE A 24 7.69 7.39 5.12
CA ILE A 24 9.14 7.17 4.97
C ILE A 24 9.48 6.80 3.53
N ILE A 25 8.70 5.92 2.90
CA ILE A 25 8.92 5.49 1.51
C ILE A 25 8.72 6.65 0.55
N GLU A 26 7.68 7.46 0.74
CA GLU A 26 7.41 8.66 -0.06
C GLU A 26 8.53 9.71 0.08
N THR A 27 9.08 9.88 1.29
CA THR A 27 10.24 10.78 1.52
C THR A 27 11.52 10.25 0.85
N GLY A 28 11.66 8.93 0.73
CA GLY A 28 12.81 8.29 0.10
C GLY A 28 14.08 8.27 0.97
N GLY A 29 15.24 8.23 0.31
CA GLY A 29 16.55 8.23 0.96
C GLY A 29 16.97 6.90 1.60
N ALA A 30 18.00 6.95 2.45
CA ALA A 30 18.54 5.77 3.13
C ALA A 30 17.53 5.06 4.07
N PRO A 31 16.67 5.78 4.83
CA PRO A 31 15.64 5.14 5.67
C PRO A 31 14.64 4.30 4.86
N ALA A 32 14.19 4.81 3.71
CA ALA A 32 13.29 4.08 2.81
C ALA A 32 13.95 2.80 2.28
N ARG A 33 15.19 2.91 1.78
CA ARG A 33 15.96 1.75 1.29
C ARG A 33 16.16 0.68 2.37
N ALA A 34 16.50 1.09 3.59
CA ALA A 34 16.66 0.17 4.72
C ALA A 34 15.34 -0.52 5.09
N LEU A 35 14.24 0.23 5.12
CA LEU A 35 12.91 -0.32 5.44
C LEU A 35 12.44 -1.30 4.35
N LEU A 36 12.57 -0.94 3.07
CA LEU A 36 12.22 -1.80 1.94
C LEU A 36 13.06 -3.08 1.93
N GLY A 37 14.37 -2.97 2.18
CA GLY A 37 15.25 -4.14 2.29
C GLY A 37 14.82 -5.10 3.39
N ALA A 38 14.43 -4.58 4.56
CA ALA A 38 13.93 -5.39 5.67
C ALA A 38 12.57 -6.06 5.40
N LEU A 39 11.75 -5.51 4.50
CA LEU A 39 10.42 -6.03 4.17
C LEU A 39 10.42 -6.93 2.94
N TYR A 40 11.45 -6.86 2.08
CA TYR A 40 11.44 -7.45 0.74
C TYR A 40 11.09 -8.94 0.71
N SER A 41 11.72 -9.75 1.57
CA SER A 41 11.47 -11.20 1.69
C SER A 41 10.05 -11.56 2.16
N HIS A 42 9.28 -10.59 2.64
CA HIS A 42 7.92 -10.78 3.15
C HIS A 42 6.85 -10.33 2.14
N THR A 43 7.25 -9.84 0.97
CA THR A 43 6.36 -9.39 -0.11
C THR A 43 6.08 -10.50 -1.15
N GLY A 44 5.35 -10.19 -2.22
CA GLY A 44 5.08 -11.12 -3.33
C GLY A 44 3.97 -12.16 -3.11
N ARG A 45 3.30 -12.12 -1.94
CA ARG A 45 2.24 -13.09 -1.57
C ARG A 45 0.81 -12.59 -1.84
N ALA A 46 0.67 -11.36 -2.34
CA ALA A 46 -0.62 -10.74 -2.63
C ALA A 46 -0.99 -10.92 -4.11
N HIS A 47 -2.27 -11.14 -4.38
CA HIS A 47 -2.80 -11.07 -5.74
C HIS A 47 -3.02 -9.60 -6.12
N ILE A 48 -2.46 -9.15 -7.24
CA ILE A 48 -2.49 -7.76 -7.68
C ILE A 48 -3.40 -7.65 -8.91
N VAL A 49 -4.41 -6.78 -8.83
CA VAL A 49 -5.37 -6.52 -9.91
C VAL A 49 -5.31 -5.04 -10.27
N GLY A 50 -4.99 -4.74 -11.53
CA GLY A 50 -5.08 -3.38 -12.06
C GLY A 50 -6.49 -3.09 -12.57
N ILE A 51 -7.06 -1.95 -12.15
CA ILE A 51 -8.37 -1.48 -12.62
C ILE A 51 -8.17 -0.13 -13.30
N THR A 52 -8.58 -0.05 -14.57
CA THR A 52 -8.48 1.17 -15.39
C THR A 52 -9.80 1.46 -16.09
N GLY A 53 -9.94 2.67 -16.63
CA GLY A 53 -11.14 3.14 -17.31
C GLY A 53 -11.24 4.66 -17.32
N ALA A 54 -12.02 5.21 -18.25
CA ALA A 54 -12.21 6.65 -18.39
C ALA A 54 -12.76 7.33 -17.11
N PRO A 55 -12.53 8.64 -16.92
CA PRO A 55 -13.23 9.41 -15.88
C PRO A 55 -14.74 9.18 -15.96
N GLY A 56 -15.41 9.03 -14.81
CA GLY A 56 -16.85 8.77 -14.76
C GLY A 56 -17.30 7.34 -15.09
N ALA A 57 -16.42 6.44 -15.55
CA ALA A 57 -16.78 5.06 -15.93
C ALA A 57 -17.21 4.13 -14.76
N GLY A 58 -17.46 4.66 -13.56
CA GLY A 58 -17.89 3.87 -12.40
C GLY A 58 -16.79 3.03 -11.74
N LYS A 59 -15.50 3.31 -12.00
CA LYS A 59 -14.36 2.58 -11.43
C LYS A 59 -14.44 2.44 -9.90
N SER A 60 -14.76 3.50 -9.18
CA SER A 60 -14.85 3.46 -7.70
C SER A 60 -15.96 2.51 -7.23
N THR A 61 -17.10 2.48 -7.93
CA THR A 61 -18.17 1.52 -7.66
C THR A 61 -17.70 0.09 -7.94
N LEU A 62 -17.03 -0.12 -9.07
CA LEU A 62 -16.46 -1.41 -9.45
C LEU A 62 -15.36 -1.87 -8.50
N VAL A 63 -14.53 -1.00 -7.94
CA VAL A 63 -13.50 -1.34 -6.95
C VAL A 63 -14.14 -1.72 -5.60
N ASN A 64 -15.19 -0.99 -5.19
CA ASN A 64 -15.81 -1.17 -3.89
C ASN A 64 -16.51 -2.53 -3.73
N ALA A 65 -17.27 -2.97 -4.73
CA ALA A 65 -18.02 -4.23 -4.67
C ALA A 65 -17.12 -5.49 -4.41
N PRO A 66 -16.06 -5.76 -5.18
CA PRO A 66 -15.17 -6.89 -4.94
C PRO A 66 -14.33 -6.71 -3.67
N ALA A 67 -13.93 -5.48 -3.32
CA ALA A 67 -13.28 -5.21 -2.04
C ALA A 67 -14.16 -5.65 -0.86
N LEU A 68 -15.44 -5.25 -0.85
CA LEU A 68 -16.40 -5.67 0.17
C LEU A 68 -16.60 -7.19 0.18
N HIS A 69 -16.71 -7.82 -0.99
CA HIS A 69 -16.83 -9.28 -1.10
C HIS A 69 -15.63 -10.00 -0.46
N TRP A 70 -14.40 -9.62 -0.80
CA TRP A 70 -13.20 -10.24 -0.23
C TRP A 70 -13.02 -9.96 1.25
N ARG A 71 -13.38 -8.75 1.72
CA ARG A 71 -13.40 -8.44 3.15
C ARG A 71 -14.40 -9.31 3.91
N ARG A 72 -15.60 -9.54 3.36
CA ARG A 72 -16.59 -10.47 3.93
C ARG A 72 -16.10 -11.91 3.95
N ALA A 73 -15.27 -12.31 2.97
CA ALA A 73 -14.60 -13.60 2.94
C ALA A 73 -13.35 -13.68 3.85
N GLY A 74 -13.14 -12.72 4.74
CA GLY A 74 -12.03 -12.71 5.71
C GLY A 74 -10.66 -12.39 5.11
N ARG A 75 -10.58 -11.95 3.85
CA ARG A 75 -9.31 -11.57 3.21
C ARG A 75 -8.91 -10.14 3.59
N THR A 76 -7.61 -9.87 3.59
CA THR A 76 -7.09 -8.49 3.63
C THR A 76 -7.12 -7.89 2.22
N VAL A 77 -7.51 -6.62 2.12
CA VAL A 77 -7.59 -5.89 0.85
C VAL A 77 -6.90 -4.55 1.01
N GLY A 78 -5.97 -4.24 0.11
CA GLY A 78 -5.37 -2.92 -0.03
C GLY A 78 -5.78 -2.31 -1.36
N ILE A 79 -6.11 -1.02 -1.36
CA ILE A 79 -6.45 -0.25 -2.56
C ILE A 79 -5.45 0.89 -2.66
N ILE A 80 -4.74 0.96 -3.78
CA ILE A 80 -3.74 2.00 -4.06
C ILE A 80 -4.24 2.79 -5.28
N PRO A 81 -4.77 4.00 -5.08
CA PRO A 81 -5.06 4.91 -6.17
C PRO A 81 -3.74 5.34 -6.83
N VAL A 82 -3.71 5.35 -8.16
CA VAL A 82 -2.58 5.90 -8.94
C VAL A 82 -3.15 7.00 -9.83
N ASP A 83 -2.75 8.24 -9.57
CA ASP A 83 -3.13 9.41 -10.36
C ASP A 83 -1.89 10.00 -11.03
N PRO A 84 -1.75 9.90 -12.36
CA PRO A 84 -0.60 10.45 -13.08
C PRO A 84 -0.59 11.99 -13.08
N THR A 85 -1.69 12.65 -12.71
CA THR A 85 -1.80 14.13 -12.70
C THR A 85 -1.39 14.78 -11.39
N SER A 86 -1.06 13.99 -10.36
CA SER A 86 -0.55 14.55 -9.10
C SER A 86 0.86 15.12 -9.34
N PRO A 87 1.11 16.43 -9.11
CA PRO A 87 2.46 16.96 -9.23
C PRO A 87 3.32 16.29 -8.15
N LEU A 88 4.29 15.49 -8.58
CA LEU A 88 5.49 15.21 -7.81
C LEU A 88 6.10 16.57 -7.49
N THR A 89 5.79 17.11 -6.30
CA THR A 89 6.48 18.30 -5.82
C THR A 89 7.86 17.79 -5.43
N ALA A 90 8.84 18.11 -6.27
CA ALA A 90 10.24 17.72 -6.15
C ALA A 90 10.88 18.28 -4.87
#